data_AF-A0AAD7I136-F1
#
_entry.id   AF-A0AAD7I136-F1
#
_cell.length_a   1.000
_cell.length_b   1.000
_cell.length_c   1.000
_cell.angle_alpha   90.00
_cell.angle_beta   90.00
_cell.angle_gamma   90.00
#
_symmetry.space_group_name_H-M   'P 1'
#
loop_
_entity.id
_entity.type
_entity.pdbx_description
1 polymer ?
#
loop_
_entity_poly.entity_id
_entity_poly.type
_entity_poly.pdbx_seq_one_letter_code
_entity_poly.pdbx_strand_id
1 'polypeptide(L)'
;MPQRPSPRPPRPRRRPPDGIDARSRRYPFTAAAAAQAPRPCQLRRVRLFGPRTSHPTQTLPLYRPLESSRARCSEWKCLRLHGGGTQCISTPLTARFFPPRDDIEFHQNLNIAAPLSPPLRRARLDTHVVAASGGSLLPHHIILIASGSPPGLQQHLNGSQIWVNDNGCITSIPKCLGQLYGRYYPNIVPNFQIGGGNISMYKVKARKARTIANVILGLDRFVGTLPAWDAWTLYMGRVDPYLTAGCDVCLDVDTKGLKMLEKVQLTFLRRMLGVGSRSMRAVLFSATGIWPIKYRRRPAWNALQESLTLARASNTCWFNDPRIVLSHLHIPVKFNIAAEVAVQYIESVMKNVKLSMEAWIDSEIASSSRVRDLLVGRLEVDKDTNESVKKTLDFRHYLRVKTADHRRALTRMILSGHSLAIERRRWKERGKEILPREWRLCRFCYLYIEDPAHAVFKCTHPELLPIRQVFLAKLYTEIPELDGTLDATNAFKFFHDLLPQRKIAPLLAKLAYDVLKIFELLLFC
;
A
#
# COMPACT_ATOMS: atom_id res chain seq x y z
N MET A 1 -48.18 -35.24 -5.29
CA MET A 1 -46.77 -34.83 -5.00
C MET A 1 -45.83 -35.72 -5.79
N PRO A 2 -44.95 -35.20 -6.65
CA PRO A 2 -44.08 -36.04 -7.47
C PRO A 2 -42.90 -36.58 -6.64
N GLN A 3 -42.63 -37.87 -6.79
CA GLN A 3 -41.57 -38.60 -6.10
C GLN A 3 -40.19 -38.10 -6.57
N ARG A 4 -39.29 -37.84 -5.61
CA ARG A 4 -37.90 -37.47 -5.90
C ARG A 4 -37.13 -38.70 -6.42
N PRO A 5 -36.29 -38.54 -7.45
CA PRO A 5 -35.46 -39.63 -7.96
C PRO A 5 -34.31 -39.94 -7.00
N SER A 6 -34.04 -41.24 -6.86
CA SER A 6 -32.99 -41.83 -6.01
C SER A 6 -31.58 -41.36 -6.41
N PRO A 7 -30.65 -41.22 -5.45
CA PRO A 7 -29.29 -40.76 -5.73
C PRO A 7 -28.49 -41.81 -6.50
N ARG A 8 -27.77 -41.37 -7.53
CA ARG A 8 -26.85 -42.22 -8.31
C ARG A 8 -25.65 -42.67 -7.47
N PRO A 9 -25.18 -43.92 -7.64
CA PRO A 9 -24.01 -44.42 -6.92
C PRO A 9 -22.70 -43.72 -7.38
N PRO A 10 -21.69 -43.64 -6.50
CA PRO A 10 -20.44 -42.96 -6.78
C PRO A 10 -19.61 -43.71 -7.82
N ARG A 11 -19.05 -42.97 -8.79
CA ARG A 11 -18.11 -43.52 -9.78
C ARG A 11 -16.79 -43.95 -9.10
N PRO A 12 -16.21 -45.10 -9.50
CA PRO A 12 -14.93 -45.56 -8.97
C PRO A 12 -13.79 -44.61 -9.37
N ARG A 13 -12.92 -44.29 -8.40
CA ARG A 13 -11.72 -43.47 -8.62
C ARG A 13 -10.70 -44.27 -9.44
N ARG A 14 -10.30 -43.74 -10.59
CA ARG A 14 -9.15 -44.25 -11.36
C ARG A 14 -7.87 -44.05 -10.54
N ARG A 15 -7.10 -45.13 -10.36
CA ARG A 15 -5.72 -45.07 -9.86
C ARG A 15 -4.84 -44.34 -10.91
N PRO A 16 -3.90 -43.48 -10.50
CA PRO A 16 -2.87 -42.98 -11.40
C PRO A 16 -1.84 -44.09 -11.69
N PRO A 17 -1.22 -44.09 -12.87
CA PRO A 17 -0.23 -45.08 -13.25
C PRO A 17 1.08 -44.89 -12.47
N ASP A 18 1.65 -46.01 -12.04
CA ASP A 18 2.94 -46.10 -11.39
C ASP A 18 4.08 -45.70 -12.34
N GLY A 19 5.08 -45.03 -11.76
CA GLY A 19 6.44 -45.02 -12.28
C GLY A 19 6.91 -43.71 -12.89
N ILE A 20 7.52 -42.83 -12.06
CA ILE A 20 8.74 -42.07 -12.41
C ILE A 20 9.60 -41.90 -11.15
N ASP A 21 10.87 -42.29 -11.31
CA ASP A 21 11.99 -42.30 -10.36
C ASP A 21 12.19 -41.04 -9.51
N ALA A 22 12.44 -41.27 -8.22
CA ALA A 22 12.89 -40.27 -7.25
C ALA A 22 14.35 -40.55 -6.83
N ARG A 23 15.30 -39.89 -7.48
CA ARG A 23 16.66 -39.57 -7.00
C ARG A 23 16.88 -38.09 -7.34
N SER A 24 17.49 -37.19 -6.57
CA SER A 24 18.22 -37.21 -5.31
C SER A 24 18.46 -35.74 -4.93
N ARG A 25 18.00 -35.27 -3.76
CA ARG A 25 18.61 -34.13 -3.06
C ARG A 25 18.53 -34.39 -1.55
N ARG A 26 19.59 -35.03 -1.03
CA ARG A 26 19.85 -35.18 0.40
C ARG A 26 20.35 -33.83 0.93
N TYR A 27 19.73 -33.32 1.99
CA TYR A 27 20.38 -32.46 2.98
C TYR A 27 20.51 -33.31 4.25
N PRO A 28 21.71 -33.42 4.87
CA PRO A 28 21.85 -34.15 6.11
C PRO A 28 21.56 -33.21 7.29
N PHE A 29 20.62 -33.61 8.13
CA PHE A 29 20.63 -33.26 9.56
C PHE A 29 20.64 -34.59 10.31
N THR A 30 21.82 -34.99 10.77
CA THR A 30 21.99 -36.03 11.78
C THR A 30 22.04 -35.37 13.16
N ALA A 31 21.14 -35.79 14.03
CA ALA A 31 21.25 -35.63 15.47
C ALA A 31 21.87 -36.90 16.05
N ALA A 32 22.95 -36.77 16.83
CA ALA A 32 23.29 -37.70 17.91
C ALA A 32 24.37 -37.10 18.84
N ALA A 33 23.99 -36.99 20.12
CA ALA A 33 24.75 -37.14 21.36
C ALA A 33 26.03 -36.31 21.63
N ALA A 34 26.03 -35.55 22.73
CA ALA A 34 26.69 -35.95 23.99
C ALA A 34 26.76 -34.77 24.98
N ALA A 35 26.51 -35.08 26.25
CA ALA A 35 26.61 -34.16 27.37
C ALA A 35 28.07 -33.70 27.59
N GLN A 36 28.28 -32.39 27.73
CA GLN A 36 29.47 -31.82 28.37
C GLN A 36 29.06 -30.60 29.23
N ALA A 37 29.58 -30.60 30.47
CA ALA A 37 29.35 -29.60 31.50
C ALA A 37 29.84 -28.19 31.11
N PRO A 38 29.29 -27.12 31.71
CA PRO A 38 29.65 -25.75 31.34
C PRO A 38 31.01 -25.36 31.91
N ARG A 39 31.93 -24.92 31.04
CA ARG A 39 33.14 -24.17 31.44
C ARG A 39 32.85 -22.66 31.48
N PRO A 40 33.48 -21.90 32.39
CA PRO A 40 33.11 -20.52 32.70
C PRO A 40 33.52 -19.54 31.60
N CYS A 41 32.60 -18.62 31.27
CA CYS A 41 32.87 -17.48 30.40
C CYS A 41 33.91 -16.55 31.04
N GLN A 42 35.07 -16.42 30.39
CA GLN A 42 36.00 -15.34 30.66
C GLN A 42 35.47 -14.03 30.04
N LEU A 43 35.10 -13.11 30.93
CA LEU A 43 34.81 -11.71 30.61
C LEU A 43 36.10 -11.01 30.14
N ARG A 44 36.11 -10.55 28.88
CA ARG A 44 37.09 -9.55 28.43
C ARG A 44 36.80 -8.21 29.12
N ARG A 45 37.72 -7.81 30.00
CA ARG A 45 37.82 -6.48 30.62
C ARG A 45 37.94 -5.39 29.54
N VAL A 46 37.00 -4.46 29.51
CA VAL A 46 37.21 -3.12 28.96
C VAL A 46 37.74 -2.26 30.11
N ARG A 47 38.90 -1.62 29.92
CA ARG A 47 39.54 -0.76 30.91
C ARG A 47 38.70 0.50 31.12
N LEU A 48 38.26 0.72 32.35
CA LEU A 48 37.78 2.00 32.86
C LEU A 48 38.97 2.77 33.44
N PHE A 49 39.16 4.02 33.02
CA PHE A 49 39.97 5.01 33.73
C PHE A 49 39.07 5.78 34.69
N GLY A 50 39.58 6.04 35.89
CA GLY A 50 39.15 7.12 36.80
C GLY A 50 40.38 7.63 37.58
N PRO A 51 40.28 8.51 38.59
CA PRO A 51 39.13 9.35 39.00
C PRO A 51 39.48 10.80 39.48
N ARG A 52 38.44 11.54 39.92
CA ARG A 52 38.38 12.74 40.81
C ARG A 52 38.78 14.09 40.19
N THR A 53 38.03 15.19 40.36
CA THR A 53 37.65 15.85 41.64
C THR A 53 36.28 16.57 41.63
N SER A 54 35.90 17.01 42.83
CA SER A 54 34.65 17.49 43.46
C SER A 54 34.08 18.88 43.13
N HIS A 55 32.73 18.96 43.10
CA HIS A 55 31.76 20.04 43.48
C HIS A 55 31.86 21.47 42.86
N PRO A 56 30.78 22.31 42.89
CA PRO A 56 29.38 22.10 43.27
C PRO A 56 28.32 22.56 42.23
N THR A 57 27.11 22.02 42.43
CA THR A 57 25.75 22.58 42.19
C THR A 57 25.57 23.80 41.26
N GLN A 58 25.06 23.56 40.05
CA GLN A 58 24.20 24.51 39.35
C GLN A 58 22.98 23.78 38.76
N THR A 59 21.81 24.27 39.14
CA THR A 59 20.49 23.94 38.62
C THR A 59 20.41 24.26 37.13
N LEU A 60 20.12 23.26 36.30
CA LEU A 60 19.75 23.44 34.88
C LEU A 60 18.28 23.09 34.66
N PRO A 61 17.59 23.78 33.73
CA PRO A 61 16.13 23.80 33.68
C PRO A 61 15.56 22.61 32.90
N LEU A 62 14.34 22.27 33.30
CA LEU A 62 13.42 21.35 32.64
C LEU A 62 13.38 21.56 31.11
N TYR A 63 13.68 20.48 30.39
CA TYR A 63 13.50 20.34 28.96
C TYR A 63 11.99 20.40 28.62
N ARG A 64 11.50 21.54 28.11
CA ARG A 64 10.19 21.64 27.46
C ARG A 64 10.26 21.05 26.05
N PRO A 65 9.30 20.22 25.61
CA PRO A 65 9.22 19.83 24.20
C PRO A 65 8.76 21.04 23.37
N LEU A 66 9.52 21.34 22.31
CA LEU A 66 9.11 22.27 21.26
C LEU A 66 7.82 21.77 20.60
N GLU A 67 6.77 22.59 20.72
CA GLU A 67 5.60 22.55 19.86
C GLU A 67 6.04 22.90 18.42
N SER A 68 6.07 21.91 17.53
CA SER A 68 6.20 22.17 16.11
C SER A 68 4.84 22.60 15.55
N SER A 69 4.74 23.90 15.34
CA SER A 69 3.73 24.62 14.59
C SER A 69 3.40 23.95 13.26
N ARG A 70 2.09 23.72 13.06
CA ARG A 70 1.49 23.34 11.78
C ARG A 70 1.50 24.54 10.84
N ALA A 71 2.42 24.57 9.88
CA ALA A 71 2.25 25.41 8.70
C ALA A 71 1.26 24.71 7.75
N ARG A 72 0.00 25.16 7.75
CA ARG A 72 -0.97 24.93 6.69
C ARG A 72 -0.52 25.74 5.48
N CYS A 73 -0.24 25.06 4.37
CA CYS A 73 0.01 25.70 3.08
C CYS A 73 -1.33 25.81 2.34
N SER A 74 -2.03 26.90 2.58
CA SER A 74 -3.17 27.35 1.78
C SER A 74 -3.35 28.84 2.02
N GLU A 75 -2.61 29.68 1.30
CA GLU A 75 -3.01 31.06 0.99
C GLU A 75 -2.01 31.65 -0.01
N TRP A 76 -2.50 31.94 -1.21
CA TRP A 76 -1.85 32.82 -2.16
C TRP A 76 -1.91 34.24 -1.57
N LYS A 77 -0.78 34.80 -1.17
CA LYS A 77 -0.63 36.24 -0.93
C LYS A 77 0.29 36.81 -2.01
N CYS A 78 -0.31 37.58 -2.91
CA CYS A 78 0.39 38.52 -3.79
C CYS A 78 1.24 39.45 -2.93
N LEU A 79 2.56 39.43 -3.15
CA LEU A 79 3.43 40.50 -2.69
C LEU A 79 3.34 41.64 -3.71
N ARG A 80 2.71 42.74 -3.27
CA ARG A 80 2.81 44.07 -3.87
C ARG A 80 4.22 44.59 -3.62
N LEU A 81 4.94 44.95 -4.68
CA LEU A 81 6.06 45.90 -4.61
C LEU A 81 5.61 47.19 -5.28
N HIS A 82 5.76 48.30 -4.55
CA HIS A 82 5.51 49.66 -5.02
C HIS A 82 6.62 50.11 -5.98
N GLY A 83 6.22 50.81 -7.05
CA GLY A 83 6.96 51.97 -7.57
C GLY A 83 7.66 51.77 -8.91
N GLY A 84 7.10 52.39 -9.96
CA GLY A 84 7.79 52.61 -11.23
C GLY A 84 6.86 52.47 -12.44
N GLY A 85 6.11 53.53 -12.74
CA GLY A 85 5.21 53.55 -13.88
C GLY A 85 5.94 53.58 -15.22
N THR A 86 5.38 52.91 -16.22
CA THR A 86 5.40 53.33 -17.63
C THR A 86 4.38 52.51 -18.42
N GLN A 87 3.87 53.13 -19.48
CA GLN A 87 2.64 52.82 -20.21
C GLN A 87 2.55 51.40 -20.80
N CYS A 88 1.37 50.80 -20.70
CA CYS A 88 1.01 49.58 -21.45
C CYS A 88 0.42 49.97 -22.81
N ILE A 89 1.15 49.68 -23.89
CA ILE A 89 0.59 49.55 -25.24
C ILE A 89 0.26 48.06 -25.43
N SER A 90 -1.02 47.76 -25.64
CA SER A 90 -1.51 46.43 -25.95
C SER A 90 -1.33 46.13 -27.44
N THR A 91 -0.58 45.07 -27.78
CA THR A 91 -0.73 44.37 -29.06
C THR A 91 -0.57 42.86 -28.84
N PRO A 92 -1.47 42.01 -29.37
CA PRO A 92 -1.37 40.56 -29.26
C PRO A 92 -0.44 39.99 -30.34
N LEU A 93 0.61 39.29 -29.92
CA LEU A 93 1.42 38.46 -30.82
C LEU A 93 0.60 37.25 -31.27
N THR A 94 0.13 37.33 -32.50
CA THR A 94 -0.47 36.24 -33.27
C THR A 94 0.66 35.33 -33.75
N ALA A 95 0.65 34.07 -33.31
CA ALA A 95 1.51 33.03 -33.89
C ALA A 95 0.97 32.69 -35.30
N ARG A 96 1.59 33.24 -36.34
CA ARG A 96 1.35 32.84 -37.73
C ARG A 96 2.25 31.66 -38.10
N PHE A 97 1.61 30.59 -38.58
CA PHE A 97 2.23 29.51 -39.32
C PHE A 97 2.75 30.04 -40.67
N PHE A 98 3.99 29.70 -41.05
CA PHE A 98 4.48 29.79 -42.42
C PHE A 98 4.80 28.38 -42.95
N PRO A 99 4.46 28.08 -44.23
CA PRO A 99 4.77 26.81 -44.90
C PRO A 99 6.22 26.82 -45.47
N PRO A 100 6.74 25.69 -45.98
CA PRO A 100 8.17 25.48 -46.16
C PRO A 100 8.70 26.20 -47.39
N ARG A 101 9.92 26.73 -47.32
CA ARG A 101 10.73 27.06 -48.49
C ARG A 101 12.19 26.71 -48.27
N ASP A 102 12.77 26.31 -49.40
CA ASP A 102 14.06 25.71 -49.63
C ASP A 102 15.26 26.67 -49.45
N ASP A 103 16.42 26.04 -49.22
CA ASP A 103 17.80 26.46 -49.51
C ASP A 103 18.20 27.92 -49.25
N ILE A 104 18.90 28.16 -48.13
CA ILE A 104 19.88 29.24 -48.00
C ILE A 104 21.06 28.76 -47.14
N GLU A 105 22.24 28.65 -47.77
CA GLU A 105 23.54 28.51 -47.09
C GLU A 105 23.93 29.84 -46.42
N PHE A 106 24.41 29.77 -45.18
CA PHE A 106 25.11 30.88 -44.53
C PHE A 106 26.40 30.37 -43.89
N HIS A 107 27.53 30.80 -44.45
CA HIS A 107 28.85 30.72 -43.85
C HIS A 107 29.02 31.85 -42.84
N GLN A 108 29.29 31.54 -41.57
CA GLN A 108 29.99 32.46 -40.67
C GLN A 108 31.01 31.71 -39.81
N ASN A 109 32.26 32.09 -40.04
CA ASN A 109 33.44 31.72 -39.27
C ASN A 109 33.44 32.46 -37.93
N LEU A 110 33.51 31.73 -36.82
CA LEU A 110 33.99 32.25 -35.53
C LEU A 110 34.83 31.18 -34.84
N ASN A 111 36.14 31.45 -34.78
CA ASN A 111 37.15 30.67 -34.08
C ASN A 111 36.99 30.79 -32.57
N ILE A 112 36.65 29.69 -31.89
CA ILE A 112 36.94 29.50 -30.47
C ILE A 112 37.47 28.06 -30.30
N ALA A 113 38.71 27.96 -29.82
CA ALA A 113 39.42 26.71 -29.60
C ALA A 113 38.83 25.93 -28.40
N ALA A 114 38.28 24.75 -28.68
CA ALA A 114 38.05 23.67 -27.73
C ALA A 114 38.18 22.33 -28.50
N PRO A 115 38.66 21.24 -27.88
CA PRO A 115 39.02 20.02 -28.60
C PRO A 115 37.79 19.38 -29.28
N LEU A 116 37.89 19.22 -30.60
CA LEU A 116 36.88 18.65 -31.49
C LEU A 116 36.50 17.23 -31.06
N SER A 117 35.27 17.06 -30.59
CA SER A 117 34.56 15.78 -30.67
C SER A 117 34.25 15.43 -32.13
N PRO A 118 34.32 14.16 -32.55
CA PRO A 118 34.14 13.75 -33.94
C PRO A 118 32.72 14.05 -34.46
N PRO A 119 32.55 14.26 -35.78
CA PRO A 119 31.28 14.66 -36.35
C PRO A 119 30.22 13.54 -36.19
N LEU A 120 29.11 13.89 -35.57
CA LEU A 120 27.92 13.05 -35.44
C LEU A 120 27.41 12.67 -36.85
N ARG A 121 27.59 11.41 -37.25
CA ARG A 121 26.89 10.83 -38.41
C ARG A 121 25.38 10.80 -38.09
N ARG A 122 24.60 11.62 -38.80
CA ARG A 122 23.14 11.50 -38.82
C ARG A 122 22.75 10.20 -39.53
N ALA A 123 22.29 9.22 -38.77
CA ALA A 123 21.46 8.17 -39.36
C ALA A 123 20.11 8.79 -39.72
N ARG A 124 19.79 8.82 -41.02
CA ARG A 124 18.47 9.18 -41.53
C ARG A 124 17.51 8.05 -41.13
N LEU A 125 16.85 8.20 -39.98
CA LEU A 125 15.68 7.42 -39.62
C LEU A 125 14.47 8.26 -40.03
N ASP A 126 13.72 7.81 -41.03
CA ASP A 126 12.44 8.41 -41.41
C ASP A 126 11.40 8.12 -40.32
N THR A 127 11.52 8.82 -39.20
CA THR A 127 10.55 8.83 -38.10
C THR A 127 10.82 10.04 -37.21
N HIS A 128 9.78 10.63 -36.62
CA HIS A 128 9.87 11.74 -35.68
C HIS A 128 10.62 11.33 -34.40
N VAL A 129 11.94 11.22 -34.46
CA VAL A 129 12.81 11.33 -33.30
C VAL A 129 12.78 12.81 -32.93
N VAL A 130 11.91 13.19 -31.99
CA VAL A 130 12.06 14.49 -31.31
C VAL A 130 13.25 14.34 -30.37
N ALA A 131 14.45 14.35 -30.93
CA ALA A 131 15.61 14.81 -30.18
C ALA A 131 15.36 16.30 -29.97
N ALA A 132 15.25 16.76 -28.73
CA ALA A 132 15.19 18.18 -28.43
C ALA A 132 16.53 18.83 -28.82
N SER A 133 16.74 19.09 -30.11
CA SER A 133 17.86 19.83 -30.65
C SER A 133 17.49 21.31 -30.64
N GLY A 134 17.60 21.91 -29.45
CA GLY A 134 17.35 23.33 -29.23
C GLY A 134 18.29 23.89 -28.16
N GLY A 135 19.53 24.20 -28.57
CA GLY A 135 20.34 25.33 -28.09
C GLY A 135 20.64 25.53 -26.60
N SER A 136 20.20 24.65 -25.70
CA SER A 136 20.56 24.71 -24.28
C SER A 136 20.67 23.28 -23.75
N LEU A 137 21.91 22.88 -23.44
CA LEU A 137 22.24 21.60 -22.82
C LEU A 137 21.59 21.52 -21.43
N LEU A 138 20.33 21.06 -21.38
CA LEU A 138 19.86 20.36 -20.20
C LEU A 138 20.56 18.99 -20.19
N PRO A 139 21.25 18.59 -19.10
CA PRO A 139 22.05 17.36 -19.02
C PRO A 139 21.15 16.12 -18.82
N HIS A 140 20.08 16.01 -19.61
CA HIS A 140 19.08 14.98 -19.45
C HIS A 140 19.21 13.93 -20.55
N HIS A 141 19.85 12.82 -20.19
CA HIS A 141 19.99 11.59 -20.97
C HIS A 141 18.65 10.83 -21.14
N ILE A 142 17.57 11.52 -21.54
CA ILE A 142 16.23 10.96 -21.68
C ILE A 142 15.82 11.04 -23.15
N ILE A 143 15.59 9.87 -23.76
CA ILE A 143 15.11 9.74 -25.14
C ILE A 143 13.66 9.24 -25.09
N LEU A 144 12.75 9.93 -25.77
CA LEU A 144 11.38 9.49 -25.98
C LEU A 144 11.28 8.79 -27.34
N ILE A 145 10.74 7.57 -27.35
CA ILE A 145 10.50 6.79 -28.56
C ILE A 145 9.01 6.44 -28.59
N ALA A 146 8.34 6.79 -29.69
CA ALA A 146 6.93 6.49 -29.91
C ALA A 146 6.77 5.67 -31.20
N SER A 147 5.75 4.82 -31.26
CA SER A 147 5.39 4.09 -32.47
C SER A 147 3.89 3.82 -32.51
N GLY A 148 3.33 3.75 -33.72
CA GLY A 148 1.92 3.41 -33.93
C GLY A 148 1.58 1.93 -33.74
N SER A 149 2.58 1.05 -33.57
CA SER A 149 2.36 -0.38 -33.35
C SER A 149 3.39 -1.00 -32.40
N PRO A 150 3.06 -2.08 -31.66
CA PRO A 150 4.04 -2.77 -30.83
C PRO A 150 5.26 -3.29 -31.61
N PRO A 151 5.13 -3.93 -32.79
CA PRO A 151 6.30 -4.34 -33.57
C PRO A 151 7.17 -3.15 -33.99
N GLY A 152 6.56 -2.05 -34.42
CA GLY A 152 7.29 -0.82 -34.76
C GLY A 152 8.03 -0.24 -33.56
N LEU A 153 7.41 -0.22 -32.37
CA LEU A 153 8.09 0.23 -31.15
C LEU A 153 9.31 -0.66 -30.85
N GLN A 154 9.17 -1.98 -30.96
CA GLN A 154 10.28 -2.90 -30.75
C GLN A 154 11.41 -2.66 -31.77
N GLN A 155 11.08 -2.39 -33.04
CA GLN A 155 12.05 -2.04 -34.07
C GLN A 155 12.80 -0.74 -33.73
N HIS A 156 12.11 0.31 -33.26
CA HIS A 156 12.75 1.55 -32.82
C HIS A 156 13.64 1.35 -31.59
N LEU A 157 13.21 0.51 -30.62
CA LEU A 157 14.04 0.17 -29.46
C LEU A 157 15.32 -0.58 -29.88
N ASN A 158 15.21 -1.50 -30.84
CA ASN A 158 16.37 -2.21 -31.39
C ASN A 158 17.33 -1.24 -32.10
N GLY A 159 16.80 -0.36 -32.96
CA GLY A 159 17.60 0.65 -33.67
C GLY A 159 18.27 1.65 -32.71
N SER A 160 17.54 2.10 -31.69
CA SER A 160 18.09 2.96 -30.63
C SER A 160 19.21 2.26 -29.85
N GLN A 161 19.09 0.97 -29.57
CA GLN A 161 20.14 0.22 -28.89
C GLN A 161 21.41 0.08 -29.74
N ILE A 162 21.26 -0.14 -31.05
CA ILE A 162 22.41 -0.16 -31.98
C ILE A 162 23.11 1.19 -31.95
N TRP A 163 22.36 2.29 -32.11
CA TRP A 163 22.91 3.64 -32.05
C TRP A 163 23.63 3.92 -30.73
N VAL A 164 23.05 3.52 -29.59
CA VAL A 164 23.69 3.66 -28.26
C VAL A 164 25.02 2.91 -28.21
N ASN A 165 25.08 1.68 -28.72
CA ASN A 165 26.30 0.88 -28.74
C ASN A 165 27.37 1.50 -29.65
N ASP A 166 26.99 1.97 -30.84
CA ASP A 166 27.91 2.59 -31.81
C ASP A 166 28.54 3.88 -31.28
N ASN A 167 27.87 4.56 -30.34
CA ASN A 167 28.36 5.79 -29.69
C ASN A 167 29.00 5.54 -28.31
N GLY A 168 29.35 4.28 -27.98
CA GLY A 168 30.00 3.94 -26.71
C GLY A 168 29.17 4.23 -25.47
N CYS A 169 27.85 4.38 -25.63
CA CYS A 169 26.91 4.66 -24.55
C CYS A 169 26.31 3.35 -23.99
N ILE A 170 25.76 3.38 -22.78
CA ILE A 170 25.10 2.23 -22.15
C ILE A 170 23.65 2.56 -21.80
N THR A 171 22.71 1.76 -22.30
CA THR A 171 21.29 1.87 -21.94
C THR A 171 21.05 1.28 -20.55
N SER A 172 20.59 2.11 -19.62
CA SER A 172 20.12 1.63 -18.32
C SER A 172 18.69 1.06 -18.41
N ILE A 173 18.57 -0.22 -18.79
CA ILE A 173 17.28 -0.95 -18.90
C ILE A 173 16.35 -0.73 -17.67
N PRO A 174 16.81 -0.73 -16.40
CA PRO A 174 15.95 -0.50 -15.24
C PRO A 174 15.36 0.92 -15.13
N LYS A 175 15.85 1.86 -15.95
CA LYS A 175 15.36 3.23 -16.06
C LYS A 175 14.48 3.42 -17.30
N CYS A 176 14.50 2.50 -18.25
CA CYS A 176 13.59 2.53 -19.39
C CYS A 176 12.14 2.32 -18.93
N LEU A 177 11.23 3.13 -19.46
CA LEU A 177 9.80 3.04 -19.22
C LEU A 177 9.12 2.80 -20.58
N GLY A 178 8.27 1.78 -20.64
CA GLY A 178 7.46 1.49 -21.83
C GLY A 178 5.99 1.68 -21.50
N GLN A 179 5.27 2.34 -22.41
CA GLN A 179 3.85 2.61 -22.29
C GLN A 179 3.16 2.31 -23.63
N LEU A 180 1.90 1.91 -23.53
CA LEU A 180 1.06 1.59 -24.69
C LEU A 180 -0.21 2.40 -24.62
N TYR A 181 -0.57 2.96 -25.77
CA TYR A 181 -1.78 3.75 -25.97
C TYR A 181 -2.50 3.20 -27.22
N GLY A 182 -3.84 3.16 -27.21
CA GLY A 182 -4.62 2.93 -28.43
C GLY A 182 -5.80 1.95 -28.31
N ARG A 183 -6.50 1.71 -29.43
CA ARG A 183 -7.77 0.93 -29.51
C ARG A 183 -7.63 -0.54 -29.12
N TYR A 184 -6.50 -1.13 -29.48
CA TYR A 184 -6.20 -2.51 -29.23
C TYR A 184 -5.37 -2.57 -27.97
N TYR A 185 -6.05 -2.65 -26.82
CA TYR A 185 -5.42 -3.17 -25.63
C TYR A 185 -5.32 -4.66 -25.81
N PRO A 186 -4.14 -5.23 -26.14
CA PRO A 186 -3.99 -6.64 -25.95
C PRO A 186 -4.24 -6.88 -24.45
N ASN A 187 -5.01 -7.93 -24.13
CA ASN A 187 -5.16 -8.40 -22.74
C ASN A 187 -3.80 -8.69 -22.06
N ILE A 188 -2.71 -8.66 -22.83
CA ILE A 188 -1.33 -8.89 -22.45
C ILE A 188 -0.49 -7.76 -23.05
N VAL A 189 0.08 -6.89 -22.22
CA VAL A 189 1.08 -5.90 -22.65
C VAL A 189 2.26 -6.65 -23.29
N PRO A 190 2.61 -6.39 -24.57
CA PRO A 190 3.80 -6.92 -25.20
C PRO A 190 5.05 -6.70 -24.35
N ASN A 191 5.89 -7.73 -24.25
CA ASN A 191 7.18 -7.60 -23.59
C ASN A 191 8.15 -6.91 -24.55
N PHE A 192 8.41 -5.63 -24.30
CA PHE A 192 9.44 -4.91 -25.04
C PHE A 192 10.83 -5.25 -24.52
N GLN A 193 11.79 -5.35 -25.42
CA GLN A 193 13.19 -5.61 -25.10
C GLN A 193 14.06 -4.44 -25.54
N ILE A 194 15.08 -4.12 -24.74
CA ILE A 194 16.15 -3.19 -25.12
C ILE A 194 17.45 -3.73 -24.53
N GLY A 195 18.49 -3.87 -25.36
CA GLY A 195 19.76 -4.48 -24.94
C GLY A 195 19.60 -5.90 -24.37
N GLY A 196 18.67 -6.70 -24.90
CA GLY A 196 18.39 -8.07 -24.45
C GLY A 196 17.59 -8.18 -23.14
N GLY A 197 17.24 -7.07 -22.47
CA GLY A 197 16.43 -7.09 -21.25
C GLY A 197 14.99 -6.63 -21.48
N ASN A 198 14.04 -7.26 -20.78
CA ASN A 198 12.63 -6.89 -20.82
C ASN A 198 12.34 -5.57 -20.05
N ILE A 199 11.68 -4.63 -20.71
CA ILE A 199 11.15 -3.40 -20.11
C ILE A 199 9.83 -3.75 -19.42
N SER A 200 9.85 -3.90 -18.09
CA SER A 200 8.65 -4.16 -17.29
C SER A 200 8.53 -3.16 -16.14
N MET A 201 7.76 -2.08 -16.39
CA MET A 201 7.55 -1.00 -15.42
C MET A 201 7.03 -1.53 -14.08
N TYR A 202 5.94 -2.32 -14.09
CA TYR A 202 5.34 -2.90 -12.89
C TYR A 202 6.33 -3.74 -12.09
N LYS A 203 7.12 -4.60 -12.74
CA LYS A 203 8.10 -5.46 -12.07
C LYS A 203 9.23 -4.65 -11.43
N VAL A 204 9.75 -3.64 -12.14
CA VAL A 204 10.82 -2.76 -11.63
C VAL A 204 10.33 -1.94 -10.45
N LYS A 205 9.15 -1.31 -10.56
CA LYS A 205 8.55 -0.50 -9.49
C LYS A 205 8.17 -1.35 -8.28
N ALA A 206 7.54 -2.52 -8.48
CA ALA A 206 7.24 -3.47 -7.41
C ALA A 206 8.52 -3.96 -6.72
N ARG A 207 9.61 -4.22 -7.47
CA ARG A 207 10.90 -4.61 -6.89
C ARG A 207 11.47 -3.50 -6.01
N LYS A 208 11.55 -2.26 -6.52
CA LYS A 208 12.06 -1.10 -5.75
C LYS A 208 11.21 -0.84 -4.49
N ALA A 209 9.89 -0.81 -4.64
CA ALA A 209 8.96 -0.66 -3.52
C ALA A 209 9.15 -1.77 -2.47
N ARG A 210 9.32 -3.03 -2.90
CA ARG A 210 9.58 -4.17 -2.01
C ARG A 210 10.92 -4.06 -1.28
N THR A 211 11.98 -3.64 -1.97
CA THR A 211 13.29 -3.43 -1.35
C THR A 211 13.20 -2.41 -0.23
N ILE A 212 12.60 -1.25 -0.50
CA ILE A 212 12.42 -0.19 0.50
C ILE A 212 11.49 -0.63 1.64
N ALA A 213 10.38 -1.31 1.33
CA ALA A 213 9.50 -1.91 2.32
C ALA A 213 10.23 -2.88 3.26
N ASN A 214 11.11 -3.72 2.71
CA ASN A 214 11.90 -4.67 3.50
C ASN A 214 12.95 -3.98 4.36
N VAL A 215 13.56 -2.88 3.89
CA VAL A 215 14.48 -2.06 4.69
C VAL A 215 13.72 -1.45 5.87
N ILE A 216 12.58 -0.79 5.62
CA ILE A 216 11.74 -0.16 6.66
C ILE A 216 11.30 -1.19 7.71
N LEU A 217 10.74 -2.32 7.27
CA LEU A 217 10.28 -3.38 8.18
C LEU A 217 11.43 -4.16 8.83
N GLY A 218 12.65 -4.03 8.29
CA GLY A 218 13.88 -4.57 8.87
C GLY A 218 14.45 -3.70 9.99
N LEU A 219 14.05 -2.42 10.07
CA LEU A 219 14.45 -1.50 11.15
C LEU A 219 14.03 -2.05 12.52
N ASP A 220 12.99 -2.89 12.57
CA ASP A 220 12.53 -3.56 13.80
C ASP A 220 13.67 -4.28 14.56
N ARG A 221 14.70 -4.75 13.84
CA ARG A 221 15.87 -5.42 14.44
C ARG A 221 16.83 -4.47 15.15
N PHE A 222 16.83 -3.19 14.78
CA PHE A 222 17.76 -2.18 15.29
C PHE A 222 17.12 -1.25 16.32
N VAL A 223 15.86 -0.87 16.10
CA VAL A 223 15.14 0.10 16.97
C VAL A 223 14.04 -0.52 17.82
N GLY A 224 13.87 -1.85 17.75
CA GLY A 224 12.70 -2.53 18.31
C GLY A 224 11.46 -2.38 17.44
N THR A 225 10.30 -2.88 17.88
CA THR A 225 9.10 -2.89 17.03
C THR A 225 8.66 -1.47 16.66
N LEU A 226 8.67 -1.15 15.37
CA LEU A 226 8.28 0.16 14.85
C LEU A 226 6.81 0.47 15.19
N PRO A 227 6.49 1.67 15.72
CA PRO A 227 5.12 2.11 15.89
C PRO A 227 4.37 2.13 14.55
N ALA A 228 3.09 1.76 14.57
CA ALA A 228 2.31 1.66 13.33
C ALA A 228 2.18 3.01 12.60
N TRP A 229 2.16 4.12 13.33
CA TRP A 229 2.13 5.46 12.76
C TRP A 229 3.43 5.80 12.01
N ASP A 230 4.59 5.46 12.57
CA ASP A 230 5.87 5.74 11.92
C ASP A 230 6.06 4.85 10.69
N ALA A 231 5.66 3.58 10.78
CA ALA A 231 5.60 2.67 9.64
C ALA A 231 4.68 3.20 8.53
N TRP A 232 3.52 3.77 8.89
CA TRP A 232 2.59 4.40 7.95
C TRP A 232 3.21 5.64 7.29
N THR A 233 3.88 6.50 8.06
CA THR A 233 4.57 7.69 7.53
C THR A 233 5.69 7.29 6.57
N LEU A 234 6.50 6.30 6.93
CA LEU A 234 7.56 5.76 6.07
C LEU A 234 7.00 5.09 4.81
N TYR A 235 5.86 4.40 4.92
CA TYR A 235 5.16 3.87 3.75
C TYR A 235 4.78 5.00 2.78
N MET A 236 4.09 6.03 3.28
CA MET A 236 3.62 7.14 2.45
C MET A 236 4.78 7.93 1.84
N GLY A 237 5.88 8.12 2.58
CA GLY A 237 7.04 8.89 2.10
C GLY A 237 8.01 8.10 1.21
N ARG A 238 8.10 6.77 1.34
CA ARG A 238 9.18 5.98 0.70
C ARG A 238 8.73 4.79 -0.12
N VAL A 239 7.63 4.12 0.24
CA VAL A 239 7.13 2.93 -0.49
C VAL A 239 6.10 3.35 -1.52
N ASP A 240 5.11 4.13 -1.10
CA ASP A 240 3.99 4.56 -1.90
C ASP A 240 4.39 5.31 -3.18
N PRO A 241 5.40 6.22 -3.19
CA PRO A 241 5.83 6.87 -4.41
C PRO A 241 6.29 5.90 -5.50
N TYR A 242 6.87 4.75 -5.15
CA TYR A 242 7.19 3.72 -6.14
C TYR A 242 5.95 2.98 -6.63
N LEU A 243 4.96 2.78 -5.77
CA LEU A 243 3.70 2.11 -6.10
C LEU A 243 2.78 2.99 -6.93
N THR A 244 2.87 4.32 -6.82
CA THR A 244 2.09 5.29 -7.59
C THR A 244 2.88 5.91 -8.74
N ALA A 245 4.21 5.75 -8.80
CA ALA A 245 5.00 6.27 -9.91
C ALA A 245 4.45 5.83 -11.28
N GLY A 246 4.36 6.80 -12.19
CA GLY A 246 3.87 6.60 -13.55
C GLY A 246 2.36 6.40 -13.63
N CYS A 247 1.58 6.56 -12.56
CA CYS A 247 0.11 6.47 -12.63
C CYS A 247 -0.52 7.68 -13.34
N ASP A 248 0.18 8.80 -13.33
CA ASP A 248 -0.11 10.01 -14.07
C ASP A 248 -0.10 9.78 -15.57
N VAL A 249 0.75 8.86 -16.04
CA VAL A 249 1.00 8.64 -17.47
C VAL A 249 0.53 7.26 -17.96
N CYS A 250 0.46 6.25 -17.10
CA CYS A 250 0.08 4.87 -17.42
C CYS A 250 -1.08 4.40 -16.54
N LEU A 251 -2.20 4.08 -17.19
CA LEU A 251 -3.37 3.49 -16.55
C LEU A 251 -3.17 2.00 -16.33
N ASP A 252 -3.76 1.47 -15.26
CA ASP A 252 -3.58 0.07 -14.87
C ASP A 252 -4.48 -0.87 -15.69
N VAL A 253 -4.18 -0.99 -16.99
CA VAL A 253 -4.84 -1.94 -17.89
C VAL A 253 -4.35 -3.38 -17.63
N ASP A 254 -3.07 -3.56 -17.30
CA ASP A 254 -2.51 -4.88 -16.98
C ASP A 254 -2.84 -5.29 -15.54
N THR A 255 -3.87 -6.14 -15.41
CA THR A 255 -4.26 -6.71 -14.11
C THR A 255 -3.15 -7.55 -13.45
N LYS A 256 -2.23 -8.14 -14.22
CA LYS A 256 -1.11 -8.93 -13.66
C LYS A 256 -0.07 -8.00 -13.03
N GLY A 257 0.33 -6.94 -13.74
CA GLY A 257 1.20 -5.88 -13.25
C GLY A 257 0.65 -5.21 -11.99
N LEU A 258 -0.65 -4.85 -12.00
CA LEU A 258 -1.33 -4.27 -10.85
C LEU A 258 -1.29 -5.19 -9.62
N LYS A 259 -1.55 -6.50 -9.80
CA LYS A 259 -1.47 -7.50 -8.72
C LYS A 259 -0.07 -7.57 -8.09
N MET A 260 1.00 -7.29 -8.85
CA MET A 260 2.36 -7.24 -8.29
C MET A 260 2.54 -6.06 -7.33
N LEU A 261 1.99 -4.89 -7.68
CA LEU A 261 2.01 -3.69 -6.82
C LEU A 261 1.13 -3.89 -5.58
N GLU A 262 -0.10 -4.40 -5.77
CA GLU A 262 -1.01 -4.76 -4.68
C GLU A 262 -0.36 -5.72 -3.69
N LYS A 263 0.37 -6.74 -4.18
CA LYS A 263 1.08 -7.68 -3.32
C LYS A 263 2.09 -6.98 -2.42
N VAL A 264 2.82 -5.98 -2.92
CA VAL A 264 3.78 -5.21 -2.11
C VAL A 264 3.04 -4.40 -1.05
N GLN A 265 2.00 -3.66 -1.44
CA GLN A 265 1.17 -2.88 -0.51
C GLN A 265 0.60 -3.78 0.60
N LEU A 266 -0.10 -4.85 0.24
CA LEU A 266 -0.74 -5.76 1.20
C LEU A 266 0.30 -6.44 2.12
N THR A 267 1.47 -6.81 1.60
CA THR A 267 2.54 -7.40 2.43
C THR A 267 3.05 -6.38 3.44
N PHE A 268 3.25 -5.13 3.04
CA PHE A 268 3.66 -4.06 3.95
C PHE A 268 2.62 -3.84 5.05
N LEU A 269 1.36 -3.62 4.68
CA LEU A 269 0.27 -3.36 5.65
C LEU A 269 0.10 -4.51 6.64
N ARG A 270 0.19 -5.76 6.18
CA ARG A 270 0.09 -6.93 7.06
C ARG A 270 1.22 -7.00 8.08
N ARG A 271 2.46 -6.75 7.65
CA ARG A 271 3.63 -6.76 8.55
C ARG A 271 3.58 -5.60 9.53
N MET A 272 3.20 -4.40 9.07
CA MET A 272 2.97 -3.23 9.91
C MET A 272 1.93 -3.50 11.02
N LEU A 273 0.81 -4.14 10.68
CA LEU A 273 -0.27 -4.47 11.62
C LEU A 273 -0.02 -5.75 12.43
N GLY A 274 1.04 -6.52 12.11
CA GLY A 274 1.34 -7.79 12.76
C GLY A 274 0.31 -8.90 12.49
N VAL A 275 -0.40 -8.85 11.36
CA VAL A 275 -1.42 -9.83 10.96
C VAL A 275 -0.94 -10.75 9.83
N GLY A 276 -1.48 -11.98 9.79
CA GLY A 276 -1.07 -12.99 8.81
C GLY A 276 -1.52 -12.72 7.37
N SER A 277 -1.00 -13.52 6.43
CA SER A 277 -1.36 -13.45 4.99
C SER A 277 -2.83 -13.74 4.70
N ARG A 278 -3.52 -14.43 5.61
CA ARG A 278 -4.95 -14.75 5.54
C ARG A 278 -5.86 -13.59 5.98
N SER A 279 -5.32 -12.46 6.44
CA SER A 279 -6.14 -11.31 6.81
C SER A 279 -6.92 -10.76 5.61
N MET A 280 -8.15 -10.33 5.86
CA MET A 280 -9.04 -9.78 4.85
C MET A 280 -8.51 -8.41 4.37
N ARG A 281 -8.54 -8.17 3.06
CA ARG A 281 -7.90 -6.99 2.45
C ARG A 281 -8.60 -5.69 2.86
N ALA A 282 -9.93 -5.65 2.78
CA ALA A 282 -10.74 -4.49 3.13
C ALA A 282 -10.43 -3.98 4.54
N VAL A 283 -10.19 -4.90 5.46
CA VAL A 283 -9.86 -4.63 6.86
C VAL A 283 -8.53 -3.88 7.01
N LEU A 284 -7.52 -4.25 6.23
CA LEU A 284 -6.22 -3.58 6.23
C LEU A 284 -6.35 -2.11 5.84
N PHE A 285 -7.12 -1.83 4.79
CA PHE A 285 -7.34 -0.46 4.30
C PHE A 285 -8.18 0.34 5.30
N SER A 286 -9.29 -0.23 5.76
CA SER A 286 -10.17 0.40 6.74
C SER A 286 -9.51 0.75 8.08
N ALA A 287 -8.47 -0.01 8.47
CA ALA A 287 -7.73 0.21 9.72
C ALA A 287 -6.58 1.23 9.57
N THR A 288 -6.03 1.37 8.37
CA THR A 288 -4.83 2.19 8.13
C THR A 288 -5.14 3.51 7.45
N GLY A 289 -6.34 3.67 6.91
CA GLY A 289 -6.73 4.81 6.08
C GLY A 289 -6.02 4.85 4.72
N ILE A 290 -5.19 3.85 4.40
CA ILE A 290 -4.48 3.78 3.11
C ILE A 290 -5.44 3.29 2.05
N TRP A 291 -5.50 4.00 0.94
CA TRP A 291 -6.34 3.59 -0.19
C TRP A 291 -5.70 2.39 -0.93
N PRO A 292 -6.50 1.40 -1.36
CA PRO A 292 -6.01 0.34 -2.22
C PRO A 292 -5.43 0.93 -3.51
N ILE A 293 -4.29 0.39 -3.95
CA ILE A 293 -3.53 0.98 -5.07
C ILE A 293 -4.37 1.12 -6.35
N LYS A 294 -5.31 0.19 -6.60
CA LYS A 294 -6.27 0.22 -7.72
C LYS A 294 -7.17 1.47 -7.77
N TYR A 295 -7.40 2.14 -6.63
CA TYR A 295 -8.21 3.37 -6.56
C TYR A 295 -7.35 4.65 -6.54
N ARG A 296 -6.04 4.53 -6.28
CA ARG A 296 -5.10 5.66 -6.15
C ARG A 296 -4.40 6.01 -7.45
N ARG A 297 -4.06 5.01 -8.25
CA ARG A 297 -3.34 5.21 -9.52
C ARG A 297 -4.31 5.80 -10.54
N ARG A 298 -4.29 7.13 -10.65
CA ARG A 298 -5.16 7.94 -11.51
C ARG A 298 -4.29 8.81 -12.42
N PRO A 299 -4.78 9.11 -13.64
CA PRO A 299 -4.01 9.86 -14.62
C PRO A 299 -3.88 11.34 -14.23
N ALA A 300 -2.82 11.99 -14.71
CA ALA A 300 -2.60 13.41 -14.48
C ALA A 300 -3.48 14.28 -15.39
N TRP A 301 -3.90 15.42 -14.84
CA TRP A 301 -4.74 16.41 -15.50
C TRP A 301 -4.12 17.02 -16.77
N ASN A 302 -2.80 17.23 -16.80
CA ASN A 302 -2.18 18.01 -17.87
C ASN A 302 -2.22 17.31 -19.24
N ALA A 303 -2.19 15.98 -19.29
CA ALA A 303 -2.34 15.26 -20.56
C ALA A 303 -3.81 15.23 -21.06
N LEU A 304 -4.76 15.65 -20.21
CA LEU A 304 -6.18 15.31 -20.34
C LEU A 304 -6.87 16.11 -21.43
N GLN A 305 -6.49 17.38 -21.61
CA GLN A 305 -7.14 18.29 -22.56
C GLN A 305 -6.93 17.86 -24.01
N GLU A 306 -5.69 17.61 -24.43
CA GLU A 306 -5.39 17.18 -25.80
C GLU A 306 -6.04 15.83 -26.12
N SER A 307 -6.06 14.93 -25.14
CA SER A 307 -6.64 13.61 -25.33
C SER A 307 -8.16 13.59 -25.25
N LEU A 308 -8.77 14.57 -24.57
CA LEU A 308 -10.20 14.81 -24.67
C LEU A 308 -10.60 15.23 -26.09
N THR A 309 -9.84 16.13 -26.72
CA THR A 309 -10.09 16.53 -28.12
C THR A 309 -10.03 15.33 -29.06
N LEU A 310 -9.01 14.49 -28.91
CA LEU A 310 -8.90 13.23 -29.67
C LEU A 310 -10.06 12.27 -29.37
N ALA A 311 -10.47 12.12 -28.11
CA ALA A 311 -11.58 11.25 -27.73
C ALA A 311 -12.90 11.69 -28.35
N ARG A 312 -13.17 13.00 -28.37
CA ARG A 312 -14.37 13.59 -28.96
C ARG A 312 -14.40 13.42 -30.48
N ALA A 313 -13.24 13.46 -31.12
CA ALA A 313 -13.09 13.11 -32.53
C ALA A 313 -13.21 11.59 -32.80
N SER A 314 -13.57 10.77 -31.81
CA SER A 314 -13.59 9.31 -31.88
C SER A 314 -12.24 8.67 -32.23
N ASN A 315 -11.15 9.43 -32.08
CA ASN A 315 -9.80 8.92 -32.23
C ASN A 315 -9.39 8.13 -31.00
N THR A 316 -8.47 7.21 -31.21
CA THR A 316 -7.95 6.36 -30.16
C THR A 316 -6.95 7.14 -29.34
N CYS A 317 -7.29 7.41 -28.08
CA CYS A 317 -6.43 8.12 -27.16
C CYS A 317 -6.57 7.52 -25.76
N TRP A 318 -5.61 7.86 -24.90
CA TRP A 318 -5.58 7.40 -23.52
C TRP A 318 -6.79 7.89 -22.70
N PHE A 319 -7.51 8.94 -23.14
CA PHE A 319 -8.71 9.45 -22.45
C PHE A 319 -9.90 8.47 -22.43
N ASN A 320 -9.91 7.46 -23.31
CA ASN A 320 -10.91 6.38 -23.25
C ASN A 320 -10.64 5.38 -22.12
N ASP A 321 -9.41 5.28 -21.64
CA ASP A 321 -9.00 4.27 -20.68
C ASP A 321 -9.52 4.55 -19.27
N PRO A 322 -9.59 5.79 -18.75
CA PRO A 322 -10.28 6.06 -17.50
C PRO A 322 -11.71 5.54 -17.52
N ARG A 323 -12.44 5.63 -18.64
CA ARG A 323 -13.79 5.07 -18.75
C ARG A 323 -13.78 3.55 -18.52
N ILE A 324 -12.82 2.83 -19.08
CA ILE A 324 -12.65 1.38 -18.93
C ILE A 324 -12.20 1.01 -17.51
N VAL A 325 -11.22 1.71 -16.95
CA VAL A 325 -10.71 1.45 -15.60
C VAL A 325 -11.79 1.75 -14.56
N LEU A 326 -12.51 2.86 -14.72
CA LEU A 326 -13.59 3.28 -13.82
C LEU A 326 -14.82 2.37 -13.92
N SER A 327 -15.11 1.80 -15.10
CA SER A 327 -16.19 0.81 -15.24
C SER A 327 -15.84 -0.55 -14.62
N HIS A 328 -14.55 -0.87 -14.49
CA HIS A 328 -14.07 -2.09 -13.83
C HIS A 328 -13.90 -1.98 -12.31
N LEU A 329 -14.18 -0.80 -11.73
CA LEU A 329 -14.26 -0.68 -10.27
C LEU A 329 -15.41 -1.52 -9.71
N HIS A 330 -15.31 -1.91 -8.45
CA HIS A 330 -16.33 -2.75 -7.80
C HIS A 330 -17.73 -2.13 -7.88
N ILE A 331 -17.80 -0.81 -7.66
CA ILE A 331 -18.95 0.00 -8.04
C ILE A 331 -18.51 0.84 -9.23
N PRO A 332 -19.02 0.56 -10.44
CA PRO A 332 -18.65 1.28 -11.65
C PRO A 332 -18.90 2.79 -11.50
N VAL A 333 -17.90 3.60 -11.83
CA VAL A 333 -18.04 5.06 -11.84
C VAL A 333 -18.28 5.51 -13.27
N LYS A 334 -19.42 6.17 -13.51
CA LYS A 334 -19.76 6.72 -14.83
C LYS A 334 -18.78 7.84 -15.18
N PHE A 335 -18.13 7.70 -16.32
CA PHE A 335 -17.24 8.71 -16.91
C PHE A 335 -17.76 9.05 -18.30
N ASN A 336 -18.37 10.23 -18.43
CA ASN A 336 -18.99 10.71 -19.65
C ASN A 336 -17.98 11.54 -20.44
N ILE A 337 -17.53 11.00 -21.57
CA ILE A 337 -16.56 11.64 -22.46
C ILE A 337 -17.17 12.86 -23.17
N ALA A 338 -18.49 12.84 -23.40
CA ALA A 338 -19.20 13.92 -24.06
C ALA A 338 -19.42 15.13 -23.12
N ALA A 339 -19.31 14.94 -21.81
CA ALA A 339 -19.46 16.03 -20.85
C ALA A 339 -18.34 17.06 -21.02
N GLU A 340 -18.63 18.31 -20.66
CA GLU A 340 -17.60 19.31 -20.49
C GLU A 340 -16.72 18.94 -19.30
N VAL A 341 -15.41 18.82 -19.53
CA VAL A 341 -14.46 18.44 -18.50
C VAL A 341 -14.08 19.68 -17.69
N ALA A 342 -15.04 20.20 -16.96
CA ALA A 342 -14.83 21.24 -15.96
C ALA A 342 -14.16 20.65 -14.71
N VAL A 343 -13.49 21.49 -13.92
CA VAL A 343 -12.87 21.09 -12.64
C VAL A 343 -13.90 20.41 -11.73
N GLN A 344 -15.11 20.96 -11.65
CA GLN A 344 -16.23 20.40 -10.87
C GLN A 344 -16.62 19.00 -11.33
N TYR A 345 -16.58 18.72 -12.64
CA TYR A 345 -16.87 17.39 -13.16
C TYR A 345 -15.83 16.39 -12.67
N ILE A 346 -14.54 16.74 -12.74
CA ILE A 346 -13.47 15.88 -12.23
C ILE A 346 -13.56 15.69 -10.72
N GLU A 347 -13.82 16.74 -9.95
CA GLU A 347 -14.03 16.62 -8.51
C GLU A 347 -15.20 15.67 -8.20
N SER A 348 -16.29 15.74 -8.96
CA SER A 348 -17.42 14.82 -8.84
C SER A 348 -17.03 13.38 -9.16
N VAL A 349 -16.23 13.14 -10.20
CA VAL A 349 -15.72 11.80 -10.55
C VAL A 349 -14.79 11.32 -9.44
N MET A 350 -13.88 12.15 -8.94
CA MET A 350 -12.96 11.81 -7.86
C MET A 350 -13.70 11.45 -6.56
N LYS A 351 -14.77 12.19 -6.25
CA LYS A 351 -15.70 11.91 -5.15
C LYS A 351 -16.40 10.56 -5.36
N ASN A 352 -16.91 10.30 -6.56
CA ASN A 352 -17.56 9.03 -6.89
C ASN A 352 -16.59 7.83 -6.82
N VAL A 353 -15.32 7.99 -7.21
CA VAL A 353 -14.31 6.94 -7.03
C VAL A 353 -14.03 6.68 -5.54
N LYS A 354 -13.97 7.74 -4.73
CA LYS A 354 -13.83 7.58 -3.27
C LYS A 354 -15.04 6.84 -2.68
N LEU A 355 -16.25 7.22 -3.04
CA LEU A 355 -17.48 6.55 -2.61
C LEU A 355 -17.52 5.08 -3.07
N SER A 356 -17.14 4.79 -4.31
CA SER A 356 -17.02 3.42 -4.85
C SER A 356 -16.05 2.56 -4.03
N MET A 357 -14.91 3.14 -3.63
CA MET A 357 -13.94 2.47 -2.78
C MET A 357 -14.46 2.21 -1.36
N GLU A 358 -15.06 3.22 -0.73
CA GLU A 358 -15.62 3.10 0.63
C GLU A 358 -16.74 2.06 0.66
N ALA A 359 -17.66 2.11 -0.30
CA ALA A 359 -18.73 1.14 -0.41
C ALA A 359 -18.23 -0.28 -0.69
N TRP A 360 -17.15 -0.45 -1.48
CA TRP A 360 -16.50 -1.76 -1.63
C TRP A 360 -15.93 -2.28 -0.30
N ILE A 361 -15.24 -1.43 0.47
CA ILE A 361 -14.69 -1.81 1.78
C ILE A 361 -15.81 -2.19 2.76
N ASP A 362 -16.86 -1.37 2.83
CA ASP A 362 -18.02 -1.60 3.69
C ASP A 362 -18.75 -2.90 3.31
N SER A 363 -18.95 -3.15 2.01
CA SER A 363 -19.56 -4.38 1.48
C SER A 363 -18.74 -5.64 1.83
N GLU A 364 -17.43 -5.60 1.64
CA GLU A 364 -16.52 -6.70 2.03
C GLU A 364 -16.53 -6.94 3.55
N ILE A 365 -16.66 -5.89 4.36
CA ILE A 365 -16.75 -6.04 5.82
C ILE A 365 -18.10 -6.61 6.24
N ALA A 366 -19.21 -6.09 5.70
CA ALA A 366 -20.57 -6.49 6.05
C ALA A 366 -20.86 -7.94 5.63
N SER A 367 -20.39 -8.35 4.45
CA SER A 367 -20.56 -9.73 3.95
C SER A 367 -19.68 -10.75 4.68
N SER A 368 -18.66 -10.31 5.41
CA SER A 368 -17.69 -11.20 6.04
C SER A 368 -18.13 -11.70 7.41
N SER A 369 -18.38 -12.99 7.51
CA SER A 369 -18.59 -13.68 8.80
C SER A 369 -17.32 -13.76 9.68
N ARG A 370 -16.23 -13.07 9.34
CA ARG A 370 -15.01 -12.99 10.16
C ARG A 370 -15.02 -11.80 11.09
N VAL A 371 -15.40 -10.65 10.52
CA VAL A 371 -15.16 -9.35 11.14
C VAL A 371 -16.42 -8.51 11.25
N ARG A 372 -17.54 -8.93 10.64
CA ARG A 372 -18.75 -8.11 10.62
C ARG A 372 -19.19 -7.67 12.02
N ASP A 373 -19.05 -8.57 13.01
CA ASP A 373 -19.52 -8.36 14.37
C ASP A 373 -18.74 -7.24 15.11
N LEU A 374 -17.51 -6.92 14.68
CA LEU A 374 -16.66 -5.88 15.29
C LEU A 374 -16.38 -4.68 14.40
N LEU A 375 -16.52 -4.82 13.07
CA LEU A 375 -16.04 -3.81 12.12
C LEU A 375 -17.14 -3.07 11.35
N VAL A 376 -18.38 -3.57 11.35
CA VAL A 376 -19.52 -2.90 10.71
C VAL A 376 -19.88 -1.64 11.49
N GLY A 377 -20.10 -0.53 10.78
CA GLY A 377 -20.57 0.71 11.41
C GLY A 377 -19.52 1.43 12.25
N ARG A 378 -18.23 1.13 12.08
CA ARG A 378 -17.16 1.73 12.89
C ARG A 378 -17.19 3.25 12.90
N LEU A 379 -17.26 3.76 14.12
CA LEU A 379 -17.22 5.18 14.42
C LEU A 379 -15.78 5.61 14.74
N GLU A 380 -15.46 6.86 14.45
CA GLU A 380 -14.27 7.54 14.95
C GLU A 380 -14.69 8.91 15.44
N VAL A 381 -14.06 9.37 16.52
CA VAL A 381 -14.24 10.73 17.00
C VAL A 381 -13.58 11.68 16.02
N ASP A 382 -14.38 12.53 15.38
CA ASP A 382 -13.85 13.56 14.51
C ASP A 382 -13.02 14.57 15.31
N LYS A 383 -11.92 15.04 14.71
CA LYS A 383 -11.03 15.99 15.39
C LYS A 383 -11.64 17.38 15.46
N ASP A 384 -12.48 17.72 14.48
CA ASP A 384 -13.00 19.08 14.32
C ASP A 384 -14.31 19.26 15.10
N THR A 385 -15.22 18.28 15.05
CA THR A 385 -16.52 18.36 15.74
C THR A 385 -16.54 17.65 17.10
N ASN A 386 -15.55 16.80 17.40
CA ASN A 386 -15.55 15.90 18.55
C ASN A 386 -16.75 14.92 18.58
N GLU A 387 -17.47 14.77 17.47
CA GLU A 387 -18.59 13.86 17.33
C GLU A 387 -18.12 12.50 16.79
N SER A 388 -18.86 11.44 17.14
CA SER A 388 -18.61 10.09 16.61
C SER A 388 -19.18 9.97 15.20
N VAL A 389 -18.30 9.97 14.20
CA VAL A 389 -18.67 9.88 12.78
C VAL A 389 -18.26 8.53 12.22
N LYS A 390 -19.13 7.91 11.41
CA LYS A 390 -18.78 6.71 10.66
C LYS A 390 -17.67 7.04 9.66
N LYS A 391 -16.48 6.46 9.85
CA LYS A 391 -15.37 6.57 8.92
C LYS A 391 -14.99 5.19 8.41
N THR A 392 -15.18 4.92 7.12
CA THR A 392 -14.78 3.65 6.51
C THR A 392 -13.26 3.50 6.44
N LEU A 393 -12.58 4.58 6.05
CA LEU A 393 -11.12 4.67 5.92
C LEU A 393 -10.59 5.71 6.90
N ASP A 394 -9.93 5.25 7.96
CA ASP A 394 -9.16 6.11 8.85
C ASP A 394 -8.00 5.33 9.47
N PHE A 395 -6.96 6.05 9.91
CA PHE A 395 -5.90 5.47 10.73
C PHE A 395 -6.42 5.32 12.16
N ARG A 396 -6.79 4.10 12.52
CA ARG A 396 -7.47 3.80 13.79
C ARG A 396 -6.57 4.13 14.98
N HIS A 397 -7.13 4.82 15.97
CA HIS A 397 -6.35 5.30 17.11
C HIS A 397 -5.81 4.18 18.01
N TYR A 398 -6.44 2.98 18.05
CA TYR A 398 -5.84 1.83 18.74
C TYR A 398 -4.50 1.37 18.14
N LEU A 399 -4.20 1.74 16.88
CA LEU A 399 -2.87 1.52 16.29
C LEU A 399 -1.81 2.49 16.85
N ARG A 400 -2.21 3.48 17.65
CA ARG A 400 -1.29 4.40 18.35
C ARG A 400 -0.88 3.92 19.74
N VAL A 401 -1.40 2.77 20.21
CA VAL A 401 -0.96 2.18 21.48
C VAL A 401 0.55 1.95 21.43
N LYS A 402 1.27 2.52 22.41
CA LYS A 402 2.75 2.55 22.46
C LYS A 402 3.33 1.15 22.54
N THR A 403 2.82 0.33 23.48
CA THR A 403 3.28 -1.05 23.68
C THR A 403 2.93 -1.91 22.46
N ALA A 404 3.96 -2.38 21.78
CA ALA A 404 3.83 -3.12 20.52
C ALA A 404 3.00 -4.40 20.65
N ASP A 405 3.22 -5.18 21.72
CA ASP A 405 2.53 -6.45 21.91
C ASP A 405 1.05 -6.27 22.21
N HIS A 406 0.71 -5.27 23.05
CA HIS A 406 -0.68 -4.89 23.32
C HIS A 406 -1.38 -4.44 22.03
N ARG A 407 -0.74 -3.54 21.27
CA ARG A 407 -1.25 -3.06 19.98
C ARG A 407 -1.50 -4.21 19.01
N ARG A 408 -0.53 -5.12 18.86
CA ARG A 408 -0.63 -6.28 17.97
C ARG A 408 -1.71 -7.26 18.42
N ALA A 409 -1.83 -7.52 19.73
CA ALA A 409 -2.87 -8.38 20.27
C ALA A 409 -4.27 -7.84 19.98
N LEU A 410 -4.52 -6.57 20.27
CA LEU A 410 -5.80 -5.93 19.97
C LEU A 410 -6.08 -5.89 18.46
N THR A 411 -5.09 -5.54 17.66
CA THR A 411 -5.22 -5.55 16.19
C THR A 411 -5.54 -6.94 15.68
N ARG A 412 -4.84 -7.99 16.15
CA ARG A 412 -5.14 -9.37 15.78
C ARG A 412 -6.54 -9.78 16.21
N MET A 413 -6.97 -9.38 17.40
CA MET A 413 -8.31 -9.66 17.92
C MET A 413 -9.39 -9.06 17.01
N ILE A 414 -9.26 -7.78 16.66
CA ILE A 414 -10.22 -7.04 15.83
C ILE A 414 -10.21 -7.54 14.37
N LEU A 415 -9.03 -7.80 13.80
CA LEU A 415 -8.87 -8.15 12.39
C LEU A 415 -8.89 -9.68 12.13
N SER A 416 -9.42 -10.45 13.09
CA SER A 416 -9.55 -11.92 12.98
C SER A 416 -8.22 -12.65 12.70
N GLY A 417 -7.13 -12.17 13.29
CA GLY A 417 -5.77 -12.72 13.21
C GLY A 417 -5.29 -13.35 14.51
N HIS A 418 -6.20 -13.72 15.40
CA HIS A 418 -5.92 -14.24 16.75
C HIS A 418 -6.00 -15.77 16.83
N SER A 419 -5.67 -16.31 18.00
CA SER A 419 -5.58 -17.75 18.28
C SER A 419 -6.87 -18.41 18.77
N LEU A 420 -7.94 -17.64 18.98
CA LEU A 420 -9.22 -18.19 19.45
C LEU A 420 -9.86 -19.21 18.47
N ALA A 421 -10.66 -20.12 19.00
CA ALA A 421 -11.24 -21.24 18.25
C ALA A 421 -12.13 -20.78 17.09
N ILE A 422 -12.84 -19.64 17.20
CA ILE A 422 -13.65 -19.07 16.11
C ILE A 422 -12.84 -18.89 14.82
N GLU A 423 -11.56 -18.50 14.93
CA GLU A 423 -10.67 -18.29 13.79
C GLU A 423 -9.81 -19.51 13.49
N ARG A 424 -9.26 -20.21 14.50
CA ARG A 424 -8.40 -21.38 14.25
C ARG A 424 -9.14 -22.53 13.58
N ARG A 425 -10.33 -22.87 14.07
CA ARG A 425 -11.15 -23.99 13.57
C ARG A 425 -11.92 -23.68 12.29
N ARG A 426 -11.75 -22.47 11.74
CA ARG A 426 -12.31 -22.06 10.44
C ARG A 426 -11.54 -22.65 9.26
N TRP A 427 -10.25 -22.88 9.43
CA TRP A 427 -9.37 -23.27 8.34
C TRP A 427 -9.15 -24.77 8.34
N LYS A 428 -9.02 -25.33 7.14
CA LYS A 428 -8.54 -26.70 6.98
C LYS A 428 -7.07 -26.74 7.40
N GLU A 429 -6.80 -27.38 8.54
CA GLU A 429 -5.45 -27.75 8.97
C GLU A 429 -5.18 -29.19 8.52
N ARG A 430 -3.89 -29.57 8.41
CA ARG A 430 -3.53 -30.94 8.04
C ARG A 430 -4.10 -31.90 9.08
N GLY A 431 -4.96 -32.82 8.64
CA GLY A 431 -5.61 -33.81 9.52
C GLY A 431 -6.80 -33.30 10.33
N LYS A 432 -7.29 -32.07 10.08
CA LYS A 432 -8.48 -31.54 10.77
C LYS A 432 -9.51 -31.04 9.77
N GLU A 433 -10.76 -31.37 10.04
CA GLU A 433 -11.91 -30.84 9.30
C GLU A 433 -12.24 -29.42 9.75
N ILE A 434 -12.93 -28.69 8.88
CA ILE A 434 -13.43 -27.35 9.19
C ILE A 434 -14.64 -27.53 10.11
N LEU A 435 -14.62 -26.91 11.29
CA LEU A 435 -15.75 -26.98 12.21
C LEU A 435 -16.80 -25.91 11.88
N PRO A 436 -18.10 -26.24 11.87
CA PRO A 436 -19.20 -25.27 11.88
C PRO A 436 -19.03 -24.24 12.98
N ARG A 437 -19.54 -23.01 12.79
CA ARG A 437 -19.29 -21.87 13.70
C ARG A 437 -19.79 -22.16 15.11
N GLU A 438 -20.97 -22.73 15.21
CA GLU A 438 -21.69 -23.14 16.41
C GLU A 438 -20.91 -24.16 17.25
N TRP A 439 -19.99 -24.92 16.64
CA TRP A 439 -19.19 -25.93 17.34
C TRP A 439 -17.81 -25.44 17.75
N ARG A 440 -17.48 -24.16 17.46
CA ARG A 440 -16.20 -23.55 17.88
C ARG A 440 -16.31 -23.03 19.31
N LEU A 441 -16.68 -23.92 20.22
CA LEU A 441 -16.90 -23.61 21.62
C LEU A 441 -15.60 -23.16 22.30
N CYS A 442 -15.76 -22.34 23.34
CA CYS A 442 -14.70 -21.85 24.19
C CYS A 442 -14.03 -23.01 24.92
N ARG A 443 -12.71 -23.09 24.80
CA ARG A 443 -11.88 -24.14 25.42
C ARG A 443 -11.90 -24.10 26.95
N PHE A 444 -12.35 -23.01 27.56
CA PHE A 444 -12.42 -22.90 29.01
C PHE A 444 -13.80 -23.29 29.55
N CYS A 445 -14.86 -22.65 29.06
CA CYS A 445 -16.19 -22.90 29.60
C CYS A 445 -16.97 -23.98 28.85
N TYR A 446 -16.61 -24.30 27.60
CA TYR A 446 -17.35 -25.21 26.71
C TYR A 446 -18.83 -24.87 26.46
N LEU A 447 -19.31 -23.72 26.93
CA LEU A 447 -20.72 -23.32 26.84
C LEU A 447 -21.01 -22.40 25.66
N TYR A 448 -20.09 -21.50 25.33
CA TYR A 448 -20.28 -20.45 24.32
C TYR A 448 -19.22 -20.52 23.23
N ILE A 449 -19.48 -19.90 22.09
CA ILE A 449 -18.51 -19.79 20.99
C ILE A 449 -17.27 -19.00 21.47
N GLU A 450 -16.08 -19.48 21.14
CA GLU A 450 -14.81 -18.82 21.48
C GLU A 450 -14.51 -17.63 20.57
N ASP A 451 -15.33 -16.60 20.66
CA ASP A 451 -15.15 -15.34 19.96
C ASP A 451 -14.50 -14.26 20.84
N PRO A 452 -14.02 -13.14 20.26
CA PRO A 452 -13.38 -12.08 21.01
C PRO A 452 -14.24 -11.51 22.15
N ALA A 453 -15.53 -11.31 21.93
CA ALA A 453 -16.41 -10.72 22.94
C ALA A 453 -16.59 -11.68 24.13
N HIS A 454 -16.76 -12.98 23.86
CA HIS A 454 -16.82 -14.00 24.91
C HIS A 454 -15.49 -14.09 25.68
N ALA A 455 -14.37 -14.24 24.97
CA ALA A 455 -13.05 -14.41 25.58
C ALA A 455 -12.68 -13.23 26.50
N VAL A 456 -12.95 -12.00 26.04
CA VAL A 456 -12.58 -10.78 26.76
C VAL A 456 -13.56 -10.48 27.91
N PHE A 457 -14.87 -10.56 27.67
CA PHE A 457 -15.87 -9.99 28.60
C PHE A 457 -16.75 -11.01 29.32
N LYS A 458 -16.94 -12.23 28.80
CA LYS A 458 -17.93 -13.19 29.36
C LYS A 458 -17.35 -14.43 29.99
N CYS A 459 -16.21 -14.92 29.50
CA CYS A 459 -15.66 -16.20 29.96
C CYS A 459 -15.43 -16.20 31.49
N THR A 460 -15.90 -17.23 32.17
CA THR A 460 -15.86 -17.36 33.64
C THR A 460 -14.62 -18.09 34.15
N HIS A 461 -13.62 -18.32 33.30
CA HIS A 461 -12.40 -18.99 33.70
C HIS A 461 -11.69 -18.23 34.83
N PRO A 462 -11.23 -18.91 35.91
CA PRO A 462 -10.65 -18.25 37.09
C PRO A 462 -9.50 -17.30 36.77
N GLU A 463 -8.65 -17.61 35.79
CA GLU A 463 -7.52 -16.72 35.42
C GLU A 463 -7.96 -15.44 34.68
N LEU A 464 -9.12 -15.44 34.03
CA LEU A 464 -9.61 -14.28 33.27
C LEU A 464 -10.37 -13.29 34.15
N LEU A 465 -10.99 -13.76 35.24
CA LEU A 465 -11.84 -12.93 36.11
C LEU A 465 -11.06 -11.77 36.76
N PRO A 466 -9.89 -11.97 37.41
CA PRO A 466 -9.15 -10.87 38.04
C PRO A 466 -8.70 -9.82 37.03
N ILE A 467 -8.25 -10.25 35.85
CA ILE A 467 -7.75 -9.34 34.81
C ILE A 467 -8.90 -8.49 34.26
N ARG A 468 -10.08 -9.10 34.07
CA ARG A 468 -11.29 -8.37 33.67
C ARG A 468 -11.76 -7.41 34.74
N GLN A 469 -11.79 -7.82 36.01
CA GLN A 469 -12.19 -6.95 37.13
C GLN A 469 -11.29 -5.70 37.22
N VAL A 470 -9.96 -5.89 37.14
CA VAL A 470 -8.99 -4.78 37.13
C VAL A 470 -9.21 -3.86 35.93
N PHE A 471 -9.52 -4.42 34.76
CA PHE A 471 -9.85 -3.62 33.58
C PHE A 471 -11.14 -2.83 33.76
N LEU A 472 -12.23 -3.47 34.19
CA LEU A 472 -13.54 -2.83 34.34
C LEU A 472 -13.52 -1.74 35.42
N ALA A 473 -12.85 -1.98 36.55
CA ALA A 473 -12.68 -0.95 37.59
C ALA A 473 -11.99 0.31 37.04
N LYS A 474 -10.92 0.14 36.26
CA LYS A 474 -10.23 1.27 35.60
C LYS A 474 -11.09 1.92 34.52
N LEU A 475 -11.80 1.12 33.74
CA LEU A 475 -12.69 1.60 32.69
C LEU A 475 -13.78 2.50 33.27
N TYR A 476 -14.47 2.05 34.32
CA TYR A 476 -15.56 2.81 34.96
C TYR A 476 -15.05 4.02 35.73
N THR A 477 -13.78 4.02 36.16
CA THR A 477 -13.15 5.24 36.69
C THR A 477 -12.92 6.28 35.59
N GLU A 478 -12.55 5.86 34.39
CA GLU A 478 -12.24 6.76 33.25
C GLU A 478 -13.50 7.20 32.48
N ILE A 479 -14.51 6.33 32.39
CA ILE A 479 -15.79 6.55 31.71
C ILE A 479 -16.92 5.97 32.58
N PRO A 480 -17.39 6.73 33.59
CA PRO A 480 -18.45 6.28 34.49
C PRO A 480 -19.77 5.95 33.79
N GLU A 481 -20.05 6.56 32.64
CA GLU A 481 -21.27 6.33 31.85
C GLU A 481 -21.38 4.91 31.30
N LEU A 482 -20.27 4.15 31.30
CA LEU A 482 -20.24 2.75 30.89
C LEU A 482 -20.48 1.77 32.04
N ASP A 483 -20.55 2.22 33.29
CA ASP A 483 -20.84 1.33 34.40
C ASP A 483 -22.23 0.69 34.27
N GLY A 484 -22.32 -0.61 34.55
CA GLY A 484 -23.52 -1.41 34.36
C GLY A 484 -23.95 -1.63 32.89
N THR A 485 -23.28 -1.03 31.90
CA THR A 485 -23.66 -1.20 30.49
C THR A 485 -23.25 -2.55 29.91
N LEU A 486 -22.27 -3.24 30.50
CA LEU A 486 -21.85 -4.57 30.05
C LEU A 486 -22.87 -5.64 30.49
N ASP A 487 -23.58 -6.21 29.54
CA ASP A 487 -24.51 -7.31 29.72
C ASP A 487 -24.07 -8.57 28.92
N ALA A 488 -24.53 -9.73 29.38
CA ALA A 488 -24.37 -11.02 28.73
C ALA A 488 -24.90 -11.02 27.29
N THR A 489 -25.85 -10.15 26.90
CA THR A 489 -26.33 -10.10 25.51
C THR A 489 -25.55 -9.13 24.62
N ASN A 490 -24.89 -8.12 25.18
CA ASN A 490 -24.42 -6.96 24.41
C ASN A 490 -22.90 -6.83 24.26
N ALA A 491 -22.10 -7.79 24.72
CA ALA A 491 -20.63 -7.64 24.76
C ALA A 491 -19.96 -7.27 23.43
N PHE A 492 -20.52 -7.65 22.27
CA PHE A 492 -19.99 -7.19 20.97
C PHE A 492 -20.22 -5.70 20.75
N LYS A 493 -21.42 -5.21 21.08
CA LYS A 493 -21.74 -3.78 21.05
C LYS A 493 -20.85 -3.03 22.04
N PHE A 494 -20.70 -3.54 23.26
CA PHE A 494 -19.78 -2.98 24.24
C PHE A 494 -18.34 -2.90 23.71
N PHE A 495 -17.81 -3.98 23.12
CA PHE A 495 -16.50 -3.95 22.47
C PHE A 495 -16.45 -2.87 21.38
N HIS A 496 -17.45 -2.85 20.49
CA HIS A 496 -17.54 -1.87 19.41
C HIS A 496 -17.55 -0.42 19.92
N ASP A 497 -18.23 -0.14 21.03
CA ASP A 497 -18.35 1.21 21.61
C ASP A 497 -17.07 1.65 22.35
N LEU A 498 -16.27 0.69 22.84
CA LEU A 498 -14.93 0.97 23.38
C LEU A 498 -13.90 1.26 22.30
N LEU A 499 -14.06 0.70 21.09
CA LEU A 499 -13.06 0.79 20.04
C LEU A 499 -12.75 2.21 19.59
N PRO A 500 -13.67 3.20 19.53
CA PRO A 500 -13.43 4.62 19.23
C PRO A 500 -12.69 5.41 20.34
N GLN A 501 -12.66 4.89 21.57
CA GLN A 501 -12.27 5.65 22.76
C GLN A 501 -10.75 5.71 22.93
N ARG A 502 -10.16 6.86 22.60
CA ARG A 502 -8.69 7.08 22.63
C ARG A 502 -8.06 6.82 23.99
N LYS A 503 -8.71 7.24 25.08
CA LYS A 503 -8.23 7.06 26.45
C LYS A 503 -8.21 5.58 26.87
N ILE A 504 -9.16 4.80 26.38
CA ILE A 504 -9.35 3.39 26.74
C ILE A 504 -8.52 2.45 25.87
N ALA A 505 -8.17 2.85 24.65
CA ALA A 505 -7.44 2.00 23.71
C ALA A 505 -6.20 1.30 24.32
N PRO A 506 -5.33 1.94 25.13
CA PRO A 506 -4.22 1.26 25.80
C PRO A 506 -4.67 0.20 26.83
N LEU A 507 -5.72 0.48 27.60
CA LEU A 507 -6.28 -0.44 28.60
C LEU A 507 -6.90 -1.66 27.92
N LEU A 508 -7.71 -1.43 26.89
CA LEU A 508 -8.33 -2.49 26.09
C LEU A 508 -7.27 -3.33 25.37
N ALA A 509 -6.20 -2.70 24.88
CA ALA A 509 -5.11 -3.41 24.24
C ALA A 509 -4.31 -4.29 25.20
N LYS A 510 -4.10 -3.82 26.44
CA LYS A 510 -3.51 -4.64 27.51
C LYS A 510 -4.39 -5.83 27.84
N LEU A 511 -5.69 -5.61 28.05
CA LEU A 511 -6.64 -6.69 28.31
C LEU A 511 -6.64 -7.73 27.18
N ALA A 512 -6.69 -7.29 25.92
CA ALA A 512 -6.65 -8.19 24.77
C ALA A 512 -5.35 -9.03 24.73
N TYR A 513 -4.20 -8.43 25.09
CA TYR A 513 -2.93 -9.16 25.18
C TYR A 513 -2.94 -10.19 26.30
N ASP A 514 -3.33 -9.80 27.51
CA ASP A 514 -3.35 -10.68 28.68
C ASP A 514 -4.31 -11.88 28.45
N VAL A 515 -5.50 -11.63 27.89
CA VAL A 515 -6.49 -12.66 27.53
C VAL A 515 -5.91 -13.60 26.48
N LEU A 516 -5.39 -13.08 25.35
CA LEU A 516 -4.84 -13.94 24.29
C LEU A 516 -3.66 -14.77 24.79
N LYS A 517 -2.82 -14.22 25.68
CA LYS A 517 -1.71 -14.96 26.28
C LYS A 517 -2.19 -16.18 27.06
N ILE A 518 -3.25 -16.05 27.87
CA ILE A 518 -3.87 -17.17 28.60
C ILE A 518 -4.41 -18.22 27.63
N PHE A 519 -5.16 -17.80 26.61
CA PHE A 519 -5.67 -18.72 25.57
C PHE A 519 -4.57 -19.37 24.73
N GLU A 520 -3.38 -18.78 24.66
CA GLU A 520 -2.24 -19.31 23.91
C GLU A 520 -1.42 -20.33 24.69
N LEU A 521 -1.26 -20.14 26.00
CA LEU A 521 -0.57 -21.10 26.88
C LEU A 521 -1.25 -22.47 26.87
N LEU A 522 -2.59 -22.49 26.80
CA LEU A 522 -3.40 -23.71 26.85
C LEU A 522 -3.65 -24.35 25.48
N LEU A 523 -2.85 -24.02 24.46
CA LEU A 523 -2.87 -24.71 23.16
C LEU A 523 -1.94 -25.90 23.07
N PHE A 524 -1.00 -26.00 24.00
CA PHE A 524 0.05 -27.01 24.03
C PHE A 524 -0.23 -28.14 25.01
N CYS A 525 -1.36 -28.06 25.71
CA CYS A 525 -1.99 -29.16 26.45
C CYS A 525 -3.14 -29.71 25.59
#